data_AF-A0A930MJ32-F1
#
_entry.id   AF-A0A930MJ32-F1
#
_cell.length_a   1.000
_cell.length_b   1.000
_cell.length_c   1.000
_cell.angle_alpha   90.00
_cell.angle_beta   90.00
_cell.angle_gamma   90.00
#
_symmetry.space_group_name_H-M   'P 1'
#
loop_
_entity.id
_entity.type
_entity.pdbx_description
1 polymer ?
#
loop_
_entity_poly.entity_id
_entity_poly.type
_entity_poly.pdbx_seq_one_letter_code
_entity_poly.pdbx_strand_id
1 'polypeptide(L)' 'MMTLSIDSAACVSCGMCAERLPALFVIDRAVRCARLLRQPTPMEEDDALEAAEDCPTGAIVFCTKAVSL' A
#
# COMPACT_ATOMS: atom_id res chain seq x y z
N MET A 1 -6.11 -13.64 4.25
CA MET A 1 -5.37 -13.07 3.11
C MET A 1 -5.79 -11.62 2.97
N MET A 2 -4.91 -10.71 3.39
CA MET A 2 -5.12 -9.27 3.19
C MET A 2 -4.81 -8.89 1.74
N THR A 3 -5.49 -7.86 1.26
CA THR A 3 -5.14 -7.19 0.01
C THR A 3 -5.04 -5.70 0.23
N LEU A 4 -4.06 -5.08 -0.42
CA LEU A 4 -3.82 -3.65 -0.43
C LEU A 4 -4.41 -3.03 -1.70
N SER A 5 -4.91 -1.81 -1.55
CA SER A 5 -5.22 -0.89 -2.64
C SER A 5 -4.70 0.50 -2.32
N ILE A 6 -4.46 1.30 -3.35
CA ILE A 6 -4.03 2.70 -3.20
C ILE A 6 -5.14 3.59 -3.72
N ASP A 7 -5.67 4.46 -2.86
CA ASP A 7 -6.56 5.54 -3.28
C ASP A 7 -5.74 6.63 -3.97
N SER A 8 -5.84 6.69 -5.29
CA SER A 8 -5.13 7.68 -6.10
C SER A 8 -5.60 9.11 -5.87
N ALA A 9 -6.81 9.33 -5.36
CA ALA A 9 -7.30 10.67 -5.04
C ALA A 9 -6.70 11.19 -3.73
N ALA A 10 -6.40 10.30 -2.77
CA ALA A 10 -5.77 10.66 -1.50
C ALA A 10 -4.24 10.63 -1.54
N CYS A 11 -3.64 9.85 -2.45
CA CYS A 11 -2.18 9.72 -2.53
C CYS A 11 -1.51 11.02 -3.02
N VAL A 12 -0.55 11.53 -2.23
CA VAL A 12 0.22 12.75 -2.56
C VAL A 12 1.63 12.46 -3.08
N SER A 13 1.93 11.20 -3.42
CA SER A 13 3.24 10.79 -3.93
C SER A 13 4.42 11.14 -3.00
N CYS A 14 4.22 11.05 -1.67
CA CYS A 14 5.24 11.42 -0.69
C CYS A 14 6.49 10.52 -0.72
N GLY A 15 6.35 9.25 -1.13
CA GLY A 15 7.48 8.31 -1.26
C GLY A 15 7.68 7.35 -0.09
N MET A 16 7.11 7.61 1.09
CA MET A 16 7.38 6.83 2.31
C MET A 16 7.10 5.32 2.15
N CYS A 17 6.01 4.93 1.49
CA CYS A 17 5.71 3.53 1.25
C CYS A 17 6.74 2.82 0.36
N ALA A 18 7.29 3.52 -0.64
CA ALA A 18 8.33 2.99 -1.53
C ALA A 18 9.72 2.97 -0.86
N GLU A 19 9.98 3.85 0.09
CA GLU A 19 11.22 3.82 0.90
C GLU A 19 11.20 2.66 1.91
N ARG A 20 10.06 2.45 2.58
CA ARG A 20 9.89 1.38 3.57
C ARG A 20 9.81 0.00 2.93
N LEU A 21 8.98 -0.16 1.89
CA LEU A 21 8.72 -1.44 1.23
C LEU A 21 8.88 -1.34 -0.30
N PRO A 22 10.11 -1.14 -0.81
CA PRO A 22 10.37 -0.99 -2.24
C PRO A 22 10.02 -2.25 -3.06
N ALA A 23 9.92 -3.42 -2.42
CA ALA A 23 9.49 -4.65 -3.07
C ALA A 23 7.99 -4.67 -3.41
N LEU A 24 7.18 -3.85 -2.73
CA LEU A 24 5.72 -3.77 -2.92
C LEU A 24 5.29 -2.46 -3.57
N PHE A 25 5.96 -1.35 -3.27
CA PHE A 25 5.53 -0.02 -3.71
C PHE A 25 6.55 0.65 -4.61
N VAL A 26 6.05 1.38 -5.60
CA VAL A 26 6.84 2.29 -6.43
C VAL A 26 6.09 3.60 -6.59
N ILE A 27 6.81 4.72 -6.74
CA ILE A 27 6.21 6.00 -7.10
C ILE A 27 6.13 6.13 -8.62
N ASP A 28 4.92 6.15 -9.15
CA ASP A 28 4.66 6.50 -10.54
C ASP A 28 4.59 8.02 -10.68
N ARG A 29 5.68 8.59 -11.19
CA ARG A 29 5.82 10.04 -11.36
C ARG A 29 4.92 10.61 -12.47
N ALA A 30 4.46 9.78 -13.40
CA ALA A 30 3.59 10.22 -14.49
C ALA A 30 2.18 10.54 -13.98
N VAL A 31 1.66 9.70 -13.07
CA VAL A 31 0.33 9.89 -12.46
C VAL A 31 0.39 10.48 -11.05
N ARG A 32 1.59 10.80 -10.54
CA ARG A 32 1.82 11.38 -9.20
C ARG A 32 1.17 10.56 -8.10
N CYS A 33 1.32 9.24 -8.18
CA CYS A 33 0.70 8.30 -7.26
C CYS A 33 1.64 7.14 -6.94
N ALA A 34 1.52 6.57 -5.76
CA ALA A 34 2.13 5.27 -5.48
C ALA A 34 1.39 4.17 -6.25
N ARG A 35 2.13 3.15 -6.69
CA ARG A 35 1.60 1.94 -7.30
C ARG A 35 2.06 0.72 -6.55
N LEU A 36 1.16 -0.24 -6.41
CA LEU A 36 1.45 -1.56 -5.88
C LEU A 36 2.00 -2.44 -7.00
N LEU A 37 3.19 -3.01 -6.81
CA LEU A 37 3.83 -3.94 -7.74
C LEU A 37 3.20 -5.33 -7.65
N ARG A 38 2.88 -5.77 -6.43
CA ARG A 38 2.20 -7.02 -6.10
C ARG A 38 1.56 -6.95 -4.72
N GLN A 39 0.64 -7.85 -4.44
CA GLN A 39 0.10 -8.00 -3.08
C GLN A 39 1.19 -8.53 -2.11
N PRO A 40 1.12 -8.17 -0.82
CA PRO A 40 2.02 -8.72 0.19
C PRO A 40 1.83 -10.23 0.33
N THR A 41 2.92 -10.94 0.61
CA THR A 41 2.86 -12.33 1.09
C THR A 41 2.46 -12.33 2.57
N PRO A 42 2.02 -13.47 3.15
CA PRO A 42 1.69 -13.55 4.57
C PRO A 42 2.82 -13.11 5.51
N MET A 43 4.09 -13.27 5.10
CA MET A 43 5.25 -12.83 5.89
C MET A 43 5.48 -11.32 5.83
N GLU A 44 4.87 -10.63 4.85
CA GLU A 44 5.00 -9.19 4.64
C GLU A 44 3.74 -8.43 5.10
N GLU A 45 2.71 -9.12 5.64
CA GLU A 45 1.44 -8.48 6.05
C GLU A 45 1.66 -7.43 7.15
N ASP A 46 2.52 -7.70 8.13
CA ASP A 46 2.84 -6.75 9.20
C ASP A 46 3.62 -5.53 8.68
N ASP A 47 4.64 -5.73 7.84
CA ASP A 47 5.40 -4.61 7.25
C ASP A 47 4.48 -3.76 6.34
N ALA A 48 3.60 -4.43 5.59
CA ALA A 48 2.61 -3.77 4.74
C ALA A 48 1.60 -2.95 5.56
N LEU A 49 1.24 -3.43 6.75
CA LEU A 49 0.42 -2.70 7.71
C LEU A 49 1.13 -1.43 8.17
N GLU A 50 2.38 -1.53 8.60
CA GLU A 50 3.17 -0.38 9.04
C GLU A 50 3.33 0.66 7.91
N ALA A 51 3.56 0.23 6.68
CA ALA A 51 3.64 1.15 5.53
C ALA A 51 2.34 1.90 5.22
N ALA A 52 1.19 1.31 5.53
CA ALA A 52 -0.09 1.98 5.40
C ALA A 52 -0.35 2.96 6.55
N GLU A 53 0.01 2.59 7.78
CA GLU A 53 -0.09 3.46 8.96
C GLU A 53 0.80 4.71 8.83
N ASP A 54 1.98 4.55 8.24
CA ASP A 54 2.90 5.63 7.93
C ASP A 54 2.45 6.54 6.79
N CYS A 55 1.43 6.14 6.02
CA CYS A 55 0.95 6.96 4.91
C CYS A 55 0.30 8.25 5.48
N PRO A 56 0.88 9.43 5.22
CA PRO A 56 0.44 10.67 5.87
C PRO A 56 -0.99 11.09 5.48
N THR A 57 -1.53 10.52 4.39
CA THR A 57 -2.89 10.79 3.91
C THR A 57 -3.82 9.58 4.04
N GLY A 58 -3.35 8.47 4.63
CA GLY A 58 -4.13 7.24 4.75
C GLY A 58 -4.54 6.64 3.39
N ALA A 59 -3.76 6.88 2.34
CA ALA A 59 -4.11 6.47 0.97
C ALA A 59 -3.96 4.96 0.70
N ILE A 60 -3.40 4.19 1.63
CA ILE A 60 -3.21 2.73 1.50
C ILE A 60 -4.31 2.03 2.30
N VAL A 61 -5.15 1.25 1.61
CA VAL A 61 -6.38 0.67 2.16
C VAL A 61 -6.30 -0.85 2.16
N PHE A 62 -6.74 -1.48 3.26
CA PHE A 62 -6.85 -2.92 3.40
C PHE A 62 -8.24 -3.42 3.06
N CYS A 63 -8.33 -4.42 2.18
CA CYS A 63 -9.50 -5.27 2.06
C CYS A 63 -9.17 -6.63 2.66
N THR A 64 -9.79 -6.96 3.80
CA THR A 64 -9.89 -8.33 4.26
C THR A 64 -11.00 -8.99 3.44
N LYS A 65 -10.70 -10.09 2.74
CA LYS A 65 -11.80 -10.97 2.31
C LYS A 65 -12.42 -11.52 3.58
N ALA A 66 -13.63 -11.06 3.91
CA ALA A 66 -14.46 -11.72 4.89
C ALA A 66 -14.55 -13.20 4.46
N VAL A 67 -14.07 -14.10 5.31
CA VAL A 67 -14.42 -15.52 5.19
C VAL A 67 -15.95 -15.55 5.27
N SER A 68 -16.60 -15.81 4.14
CA SER A 68 -18.00 -16.22 4.16
C SER A 68 -18.03 -17.53 4.94
N LEU A 69 -18.57 -17.47 6.16
CA LEU A 69 -18.96 -18.61 6.97
C LEU A 69 -20.08 -19.40 6.26
#